data_AF-A0A626P464-F1
#
_entry.id   AF-A0A626P464-F1
#
_cell.length_a   1.000
_cell.length_b   1.000
_cell.length_c   1.000
_cell.angle_alpha   90.00
_cell.angle_beta   90.00
_cell.angle_gamma   90.00
#
_symmetry.space_group_name_H-M   'P 1'
#
loop_
_entity.id
_entity.type
_entity.pdbx_description
1 polymer ?
#
loop_
_entity_poly.entity_id
_entity_poly.type
_entity_poly.pdbx_seq_one_letter_code
_entity_poly.pdbx_strand_id
1 'polypeptide(L)'
;MLLLQMFYDGVLVTETECSERCVDFLKETMFNYNNGEITLAALGNDNLPPSEAGSNGIYEAFEQRLIDFLTTPATASGYESGAIDQTDASQPAAIEAFINSPEFQKNIRMRDIEKNKIGSGSYGTVYRLHDDFVVKIPVNERGIKVDVNSQEHRNCHPERVSKYLNMANGDKNFSRSAIMNINGKDVTVLVSKYIQGQEFDV
;
A
#
# COMPACT_ATOMS: atom_id res chain seq x y z
N MET A 1 -2.18 -27.63 7.44
CA MET A 1 -1.39 -26.39 7.23
C MET A 1 -0.09 -26.78 6.58
N LEU A 2 0.31 -26.04 5.56
CA LEU A 2 1.52 -26.26 4.76
C LEU A 2 2.47 -25.09 5.00
N LEU A 3 3.76 -25.36 5.07
CA LEU A 3 4.77 -24.31 5.21
C LEU A 3 5.21 -23.86 3.82
N LEU A 4 4.98 -22.59 3.49
CA LEU A 4 5.53 -21.96 2.29
C LEU A 4 6.87 -21.34 2.63
N GLN A 5 7.89 -21.63 1.82
CA GLN A 5 9.23 -21.07 1.95
C GLN A 5 9.59 -20.30 0.68
N MET A 6 10.04 -19.06 0.83
CA MET A 6 10.47 -18.22 -0.28
C MET A 6 11.99 -18.18 -0.32
N PHE A 7 12.56 -18.49 -1.48
CA PHE A 7 13.99 -18.42 -1.72
C PHE A 7 14.31 -17.35 -2.76
N TYR A 8 15.42 -16.64 -2.57
CA TYR A 8 16.00 -15.73 -3.55
C TYR A 8 17.47 -16.10 -3.73
N ASP A 9 17.86 -16.43 -4.97
CA ASP A 9 19.21 -16.88 -5.31
C ASP A 9 19.73 -18.02 -4.41
N GLY A 10 18.85 -18.99 -4.11
CA GLY A 10 19.15 -20.14 -3.25
C GLY A 10 19.17 -19.84 -1.74
N VAL A 11 18.99 -18.58 -1.33
CA VAL A 11 18.92 -18.18 0.09
C VAL A 11 17.46 -18.14 0.53
N LEU A 12 17.15 -18.76 1.68
CA LEU A 12 15.83 -18.65 2.30
C LEU A 12 15.60 -17.21 2.78
N VAL A 13 14.54 -16.57 2.28
CA VAL A 13 14.19 -15.17 2.58
C VAL A 13 13.08 -15.09 3.64
N THR A 14 12.08 -15.96 3.56
CA THR A 14 10.97 -16.00 4.52
C THR A 14 10.23 -17.33 4.48
N GLU A 15 9.49 -17.63 5.54
CA GLU A 15 8.57 -18.76 5.60
C GLU A 15 7.24 -18.34 6.24
N THR A 16 6.15 -18.96 5.79
CA THR A 16 4.82 -18.66 6.30
C THR A 16 3.94 -19.90 6.30
N GLU A 17 3.16 -20.06 7.37
CA GLU A 17 2.17 -21.11 7.42
C GLU A 17 0.95 -20.74 6.57
N CYS A 18 0.55 -21.66 5.70
CA CYS A 18 -0.52 -21.46 4.75
C CYS A 18 -1.56 -22.57 4.86
N SER A 19 -2.85 -22.22 4.75
CA SER A 19 -3.90 -23.23 4.67
C SER A 19 -3.86 -23.94 3.31
N GLU A 20 -4.32 -25.19 3.23
CA GLU A 20 -4.40 -25.92 1.95
C GLU A 20 -5.23 -25.13 0.92
N ARG A 21 -6.34 -24.52 1.36
CA ARG A 21 -7.19 -23.65 0.54
C ARG A 21 -6.42 -22.48 -0.06
N CYS A 22 -5.57 -21.81 0.73
CA CYS A 22 -4.74 -20.69 0.25
C CYS A 22 -3.64 -21.18 -0.69
N VAL A 23 -3.04 -22.34 -0.40
CA VAL A 23 -2.02 -22.94 -1.27
C VAL A 23 -2.61 -23.29 -2.64
N ASP A 24 -3.82 -23.86 -2.69
CA ASP A 24 -4.47 -24.20 -3.95
C ASP A 24 -4.85 -22.96 -4.77
N PHE A 25 -5.31 -21.89 -4.11
CA PHE A 25 -5.49 -20.60 -4.78
C PHE A 25 -4.17 -20.07 -5.36
N LEU A 26 -3.08 -20.11 -4.60
CA LEU A 26 -1.77 -19.64 -5.06
C LEU A 26 -1.22 -20.50 -6.22
N LYS A 27 -1.47 -21.81 -6.23
CA LYS A 27 -1.13 -22.68 -7.39
C LYS A 27 -1.92 -22.30 -8.64
N GLU A 28 -3.21 -21.96 -8.50
CA GLU A 28 -4.06 -21.61 -9.63
C GLU A 28 -3.76 -20.20 -10.18
N THR A 29 -3.25 -19.31 -9.34
CA THR A 29 -3.15 -17.87 -9.65
C THR A 29 -1.74 -17.34 -9.78
N MET A 30 -0.73 -18.00 -9.19
CA MET A 30 0.59 -17.40 -8.97
C MET A 30 1.78 -18.34 -9.27
N PHE A 31 1.75 -19.60 -8.85
CA PHE A 31 2.91 -20.50 -8.94
C PHE A 31 2.65 -21.77 -9.75
N ASN A 32 3.66 -22.22 -10.51
CA ASN A 32 3.66 -23.55 -11.09
C ASN A 32 4.13 -24.55 -10.03
N TYR A 33 3.23 -25.43 -9.62
CA TYR A 33 3.49 -26.42 -8.56
C TYR A 33 4.62 -27.41 -8.89
N ASN A 34 4.87 -27.68 -10.17
CA ASN A 34 5.83 -28.70 -10.57
C ASN A 34 7.29 -28.25 -10.44
N ASN A 35 7.54 -26.94 -10.51
CA ASN A 35 8.90 -26.39 -10.45
C ASN A 35 9.06 -25.26 -9.41
N GLY A 36 7.98 -24.84 -8.74
CA GLY A 36 8.02 -23.77 -7.74
C GLY A 36 8.26 -22.38 -8.33
N GLU A 37 8.25 -22.24 -9.65
CA GLU A 37 8.44 -20.96 -10.32
C GLU A 37 7.16 -20.13 -10.27
N ILE A 38 7.32 -18.81 -10.12
CA ILE A 38 6.22 -17.87 -10.37
C ILE A 38 5.87 -17.98 -11.85
N THR A 39 4.63 -18.36 -12.15
CA THR A 39 4.22 -18.60 -13.53
C THR A 39 4.24 -17.27 -14.28
N LEU A 40 5.20 -17.12 -15.19
CA LEU A 40 5.38 -15.91 -16.02
C LEU A 40 4.23 -15.66 -17.02
N ALA A 41 3.12 -16.42 -16.97
CA ALA A 41 1.86 -16.02 -17.61
C ALA A 41 1.21 -14.80 -16.90
N ALA A 42 1.64 -14.49 -15.67
CA ALA A 42 1.35 -13.22 -14.99
C ALA A 42 2.30 -12.06 -15.40
N LEU A 43 3.33 -12.35 -16.19
CA LEU A 43 4.39 -11.42 -16.65
C LEU A 43 4.80 -11.74 -18.10
N GLY A 44 3.84 -12.04 -18.97
CA GLY A 44 4.14 -12.31 -20.38
C GLY A 44 4.43 -11.01 -21.12
N ASN A 45 5.67 -10.51 -21.09
CA ASN A 45 6.10 -9.42 -21.98
C ASN A 45 7.62 -9.28 -22.17
N ASP A 46 8.36 -10.37 -22.24
CA ASP A 46 9.81 -10.30 -22.50
C ASP A 46 10.17 -10.08 -23.99
N ASN A 47 9.19 -9.87 -24.89
CA ASN A 47 9.45 -9.70 -26.32
C ASN A 47 8.75 -8.50 -26.99
N LEU A 48 8.20 -7.54 -26.24
CA LEU A 48 7.67 -6.31 -26.83
C LEU A 48 8.45 -5.08 -26.34
N PRO A 49 8.76 -4.12 -27.22
CA PRO A 49 9.43 -2.89 -26.82
C PRO A 49 8.59 -2.14 -25.77
N PRO A 50 9.23 -1.46 -24.80
CA PRO A 50 8.58 -0.88 -23.62
C PRO A 50 7.40 0.06 -23.90
N SER A 51 7.29 0.58 -25.13
CA SER A 51 6.23 1.49 -25.56
C SER A 51 4.87 0.82 -25.80
N GLU A 52 4.80 -0.52 -25.87
CA GLU A 52 3.56 -1.26 -26.14
C GLU A 52 3.13 -2.21 -25.00
N ALA A 53 3.91 -2.29 -23.90
CA ALA A 53 3.61 -3.09 -22.71
C ALA A 53 2.52 -2.48 -21.80
N GLY A 54 1.58 -1.72 -22.38
CA GLY A 54 0.40 -1.23 -21.71
C GLY A 54 -0.69 -2.30 -21.63
N SER A 55 -0.53 -3.32 -20.78
CA SER A 55 -1.66 -4.22 -20.42
C SER A 55 -2.04 -4.03 -18.93
N ASN A 56 -2.76 -2.93 -18.71
CA ASN A 56 -3.53 -2.62 -17.50
C ASN A 56 -4.67 -3.65 -17.28
N GLY A 57 -4.38 -4.85 -16.80
CA GLY A 57 -5.46 -5.79 -16.45
C GLY A 57 -5.08 -7.02 -15.64
N ILE A 58 -3.81 -7.44 -15.67
CA ILE A 58 -3.40 -8.70 -15.02
C ILE A 58 -3.40 -8.58 -13.49
N TYR A 59 -2.81 -7.51 -12.95
CA TYR A 59 -2.84 -7.24 -11.51
C TYR A 59 -4.26 -6.94 -11.00
N GLU A 60 -5.08 -6.24 -11.80
CA GLU A 60 -6.47 -5.95 -11.45
C GLU A 60 -7.32 -7.23 -11.45
N ALA A 61 -7.10 -8.13 -12.40
CA ALA A 61 -7.74 -9.45 -12.44
C ALA A 61 -7.31 -10.36 -11.29
N PHE A 62 -6.02 -10.35 -10.92
CA PHE A 62 -5.54 -11.06 -9.73
C PHE A 62 -6.14 -10.48 -8.45
N GLU A 63 -6.15 -9.14 -8.30
CA GLU A 63 -6.73 -8.47 -7.13
C GLU A 63 -8.21 -8.81 -6.99
N GLN A 64 -8.97 -8.80 -8.08
CA GLN A 64 -10.39 -9.18 -8.04
C GLN A 64 -10.58 -10.64 -7.63
N ARG A 65 -9.81 -11.58 -8.22
CA ARG A 65 -9.87 -13.00 -7.84
C ARG A 65 -9.47 -13.24 -6.38
N LEU A 66 -8.51 -12.48 -5.86
CA LEU A 66 -8.12 -12.54 -4.45
C LEU A 66 -9.24 -12.02 -3.55
N ILE A 67 -9.89 -10.91 -3.91
CA ILE A 67 -11.06 -10.39 -3.19
C ILE A 67 -12.17 -11.44 -3.17
N ASP A 68 -12.50 -12.04 -4.31
CA ASP A 68 -13.55 -13.07 -4.42
C ASP A 68 -13.20 -14.30 -3.58
N PHE A 69 -11.93 -14.74 -3.60
CA PHE A 69 -11.44 -15.85 -2.79
C PHE A 69 -11.57 -15.59 -1.29
N LEU A 70 -11.19 -14.39 -0.83
CA LEU A 70 -11.23 -14.00 0.58
C LEU A 70 -12.65 -13.74 1.10
N THR A 71 -13.56 -13.30 0.21
CA THR A 71 -14.97 -13.01 0.55
C THR A 71 -15.87 -14.24 0.47
N THR A 72 -15.46 -15.27 -0.26
CA THR A 72 -16.19 -16.55 -0.31
C THR A 72 -15.96 -17.32 1.00
N PRO A 73 -17.01 -17.57 1.82
CA PRO A 73 -16.87 -18.34 3.04
C PRO A 73 -16.37 -19.76 2.71
N ALA A 74 -15.36 -20.24 3.44
CA ALA A 74 -15.05 -21.66 3.42
C ALA A 74 -16.29 -22.39 3.93
N THR A 75 -16.87 -23.29 3.15
CA THR A 75 -18.13 -23.96 3.51
C THR A 75 -17.97 -24.71 4.84
N ALA A 76 -18.43 -24.09 5.93
CA ALA A 76 -18.77 -24.69 7.20
C ALA A 76 -19.85 -23.83 7.88
N SER A 77 -20.92 -24.51 8.25
CA SER A 77 -22.15 -24.11 8.94
C SER A 77 -22.05 -23.03 10.04
N GLY A 78 -23.05 -22.11 10.04
CA GLY A 78 -23.38 -21.19 11.14
C GLY A 78 -22.33 -20.09 11.32
N TYR A 79 -22.59 -18.85 11.71
CA TYR A 79 -23.59 -18.30 12.62
C TYR A 79 -23.67 -16.79 12.36
N GLU A 80 -24.88 -16.26 12.53
CA GLU A 80 -25.26 -14.89 12.94
C GLU A 80 -24.48 -13.68 12.38
N SER A 81 -25.14 -12.99 11.45
CA SER A 81 -24.93 -11.58 11.17
C SER A 81 -25.53 -10.76 12.33
N GLY A 82 -24.68 -10.34 13.27
CA GLY A 82 -25.00 -9.37 14.29
C GLY A 82 -24.92 -7.95 13.73
N ALA A 83 -26.06 -7.28 13.71
CA ALA A 83 -26.21 -5.87 13.36
C ALA A 83 -25.38 -4.96 14.28
N ILE A 84 -24.89 -3.83 13.75
CA ILE A 84 -24.87 -2.58 14.52
C ILE A 84 -25.09 -1.40 13.58
N ASP A 85 -26.30 -0.85 13.64
CA ASP A 85 -26.58 0.55 13.34
C ASP A 85 -26.34 1.32 14.64
N GLN A 86 -25.46 2.33 14.63
CA GLN A 86 -25.42 3.38 15.64
C GLN A 86 -24.62 4.57 15.11
N THR A 87 -25.38 5.50 14.54
CA THR A 87 -25.07 6.91 14.37
C THR A 87 -24.96 7.57 15.74
N ASP A 88 -23.73 7.69 16.22
CA ASP A 88 -23.35 8.74 17.16
C ASP A 88 -22.45 9.70 16.40
N ALA A 89 -22.53 11.01 16.65
CA ALA A 89 -21.70 12.01 16.00
C ALA A 89 -20.24 11.82 16.46
N SER A 90 -19.58 10.85 15.82
CA SER A 90 -18.24 10.40 16.16
C SER A 90 -17.29 11.56 15.92
N GLN A 91 -16.53 11.92 16.95
CA GLN A 91 -15.42 12.86 16.80
C GLN A 91 -14.59 12.43 15.57
N PRO A 92 -14.20 13.38 14.69
CA PRO A 92 -13.41 13.04 13.52
C PRO A 92 -12.20 12.22 13.94
N ALA A 93 -11.88 11.16 13.19
CA ALA A 93 -10.69 10.37 13.47
C ALA A 93 -9.46 11.30 13.53
N ALA A 94 -8.47 11.00 14.39
CA ALA A 94 -7.33 11.90 14.60
C ALA A 94 -6.62 12.31 13.28
N ILE A 95 -6.57 11.41 12.29
CA ILE A 95 -6.02 11.71 10.96
C ILE A 95 -6.88 12.72 10.19
N GLU A 96 -8.20 12.66 10.32
CA GLU A 96 -9.13 13.64 9.74
C GLU A 96 -8.98 15.00 10.42
N ALA A 97 -8.86 15.02 11.75
CA ALA A 97 -8.58 16.24 12.48
C ALA A 97 -7.24 16.87 12.05
N PHE A 98 -6.21 16.05 11.83
CA PHE A 98 -4.91 16.49 11.37
C PHE A 98 -4.93 17.08 9.95
N ILE A 99 -5.49 16.38 8.96
CA ILE A 99 -5.53 16.89 7.57
C ILE A 99 -6.40 18.14 7.41
N ASN A 100 -7.38 18.32 8.31
CA ASN A 100 -8.24 19.51 8.34
C ASN A 100 -7.71 20.61 9.28
N SER A 101 -6.55 20.42 9.91
CA SER A 101 -5.94 21.42 10.79
C SER A 101 -5.41 22.62 10.00
N PRO A 102 -5.45 23.85 10.57
CA PRO A 102 -4.83 25.02 9.96
C PRO A 102 -3.33 24.82 9.69
N GLU A 103 -2.65 24.04 10.53
CA GLU A 103 -1.23 23.72 10.38
C GLU A 103 -0.94 22.89 9.13
N PHE A 104 -1.83 21.97 8.76
CA PHE A 104 -1.71 21.17 7.55
C PHE A 104 -2.13 21.93 6.29
N GLN A 105 -3.17 22.77 6.40
CA GLN A 105 -3.75 23.50 5.26
C GLN A 105 -2.96 24.75 4.86
N LYS A 106 -2.10 25.29 5.74
CA LYS A 106 -1.27 26.45 5.40
C LYS A 106 -0.26 26.10 4.29
N ASN A 107 0.16 27.11 3.55
CA ASN A 107 1.29 26.99 2.62
C ASN A 107 2.58 26.64 3.39
N ILE A 108 3.12 25.47 3.14
CA ILE A 108 4.36 24.97 3.73
C ILE A 108 5.48 25.09 2.72
N ARG A 109 6.61 25.66 3.13
CA ARG A 109 7.82 25.64 2.31
C ARG A 109 8.59 24.36 2.57
N MET A 110 9.06 23.70 1.52
CA MET A 110 9.82 22.45 1.65
C MET A 110 11.01 22.59 2.61
N ARG A 111 11.73 23.71 2.51
CA ARG A 111 12.87 24.02 3.37
C ARG A 111 12.54 24.06 4.87
N ASP A 112 11.28 24.35 5.23
CA ASP A 112 10.85 24.50 6.62
C ASP A 112 10.58 23.12 7.27
N ILE A 113 10.29 22.10 6.45
CA ILE A 113 10.04 20.71 6.89
C ILE A 113 11.22 19.77 6.64
N GLU A 114 12.26 20.20 5.92
CA GLU A 114 13.41 19.36 5.57
C GLU A 114 14.09 18.71 6.79
N LYS A 115 14.17 19.47 7.90
CA LYS A 115 14.69 18.98 9.19
C LYS A 115 13.91 17.80 9.80
N ASN A 116 12.69 17.56 9.32
CA ASN A 116 11.81 16.50 9.76
C ASN A 116 11.81 15.29 8.81
N LYS A 117 12.70 15.26 7.82
CA LYS A 117 12.85 14.14 6.89
C LYS A 117 13.26 12.88 7.67
N ILE A 118 12.53 11.79 7.45
CA ILE A 118 12.81 10.48 8.08
C ILE A 118 13.12 9.37 7.07
N GLY A 119 12.89 9.62 5.78
CA GLY A 119 13.24 8.66 4.72
C GLY A 119 12.97 9.23 3.34
N SER A 120 13.70 8.75 2.33
CA SER A 120 13.46 9.07 0.93
C SER A 120 13.68 7.84 0.07
N GLY A 121 12.91 7.73 -1.01
CA GLY A 121 13.11 6.70 -2.03
C GLY A 121 12.71 7.20 -3.40
N SER A 122 12.61 6.28 -4.35
CA SER A 122 12.38 6.59 -5.78
C SER A 122 11.03 7.24 -6.07
N TYR A 123 10.02 7.00 -5.22
CA TYR A 123 8.64 7.47 -5.43
C TYR A 123 8.17 8.54 -4.44
N GLY A 124 9.05 9.06 -3.60
CA GLY A 124 8.69 10.08 -2.64
C GLY A 124 9.62 10.17 -1.44
N THR A 125 9.41 11.23 -0.66
CA THR A 125 10.15 11.54 0.55
C THR A 125 9.18 11.70 1.70
N VAL A 126 9.51 11.09 2.84
CA VAL A 126 8.66 11.01 4.03
C VAL A 126 9.18 11.96 5.10
N TYR A 127 8.27 12.77 5.63
CA TYR A 127 8.54 13.74 6.69
C TYR A 127 7.64 13.43 7.88
N ARG A 128 8.19 13.47 9.10
CA ARG A 128 7.40 13.36 10.33
C ARG A 128 6.82 14.72 10.67
N LEU A 129 5.50 14.87 10.60
CA LEU A 129 4.80 16.12 10.90
C LEU A 129 3.84 15.88 12.07
N HIS A 130 3.87 16.76 13.05
CA HIS A 130 2.95 16.70 14.20
C HIS A 130 3.08 15.39 15.02
N ASP A 131 4.31 14.94 15.29
CA ASP A 131 4.74 13.79 16.13
C ASP A 131 4.10 12.41 15.88
N ASP A 132 2.80 12.34 15.68
CA ASP A 132 1.96 11.16 15.49
C ASP A 132 1.72 10.82 14.01
N PHE A 133 2.09 11.72 13.08
CA PHE A 133 1.85 11.51 11.65
C PHE A 133 3.12 11.65 10.81
N VAL A 134 3.10 10.96 9.68
CA VAL A 134 4.07 11.09 8.60
C VAL A 134 3.37 11.49 7.32
N VAL A 135 4.02 12.33 6.55
CA VAL A 135 3.54 12.79 5.25
C VAL A 135 4.57 12.42 4.20
N LYS A 136 4.18 11.59 3.25
CA LYS A 136 4.95 11.27 2.06
C LYS A 136 4.59 12.23 0.94
N ILE A 137 5.55 13.04 0.55
CA ILE A 137 5.47 13.98 -0.57
C ILE A 137 6.03 13.28 -1.81
N PRO A 138 5.37 13.37 -2.99
CA PRO A 138 5.83 12.75 -4.24
C PRO A 138 6.99 13.52 -4.86
N VAL A 139 8.09 13.61 -4.12
CA VAL A 139 9.40 14.12 -4.55
C VAL A 139 10.41 13.05 -4.17
N ASN A 140 11.12 12.50 -5.15
CA ASN A 140 12.07 11.42 -4.90
C ASN A 140 13.35 11.91 -4.21
N GLU A 141 14.24 10.98 -3.88
CA GLU A 141 15.52 11.28 -3.21
C GLU A 141 16.42 12.28 -3.95
N ARG A 142 16.25 12.41 -5.26
CA ARG A 142 16.99 13.38 -6.11
C ARG A 142 16.33 14.76 -6.14
N GLY A 143 15.24 14.97 -5.42
CA GLY A 143 14.47 16.21 -5.43
C GLY A 143 13.56 16.36 -6.65
N ILE A 144 13.33 15.30 -7.42
CA ILE A 144 12.51 15.33 -8.63
C ILE A 144 11.05 15.02 -8.26
N LYS A 145 10.12 15.84 -8.74
CA LYS A 145 8.68 15.59 -8.60
C LYS A 145 8.29 14.30 -9.32
N VAL A 146 7.61 13.42 -8.61
CA VAL A 146 7.00 12.20 -9.15
C VAL A 146 5.58 12.51 -9.56
N ASP A 147 5.23 12.22 -10.81
CA ASP A 147 3.86 12.38 -11.30
C ASP A 147 3.04 11.14 -10.92
N VAL A 148 2.38 11.20 -9.77
CA VAL A 148 1.57 10.09 -9.24
C VAL A 148 0.32 9.78 -10.08
N ASN A 149 -0.05 10.66 -11.00
CA ASN A 149 -1.17 10.45 -11.93
C ASN A 149 -0.72 9.79 -13.23
N SER A 150 0.59 9.64 -13.46
CA SER A 150 1.07 8.97 -14.65
C SER A 150 0.79 7.46 -14.58
N GLN A 151 0.64 6.83 -15.75
CA GLN A 151 0.41 5.39 -15.82
C GLN A 151 1.55 4.57 -15.19
N GLU A 152 2.79 5.05 -15.33
CA GLU A 152 3.99 4.44 -14.76
C GLU A 152 3.97 4.44 -13.22
N HIS A 153 3.42 5.50 -12.61
CA HIS A 153 3.45 5.72 -11.16
C HIS A 153 2.10 5.48 -10.48
N ARG A 154 1.07 4.98 -11.20
CA ARG A 154 -0.27 4.73 -10.65
C ARG A 154 -0.27 3.89 -9.38
N ASN A 155 0.71 2.98 -9.26
CA ASN A 155 0.85 2.10 -8.10
C ASN A 155 1.26 2.84 -6.82
N CYS A 156 1.94 3.98 -6.94
CA CYS A 156 2.31 4.82 -5.82
C CYS A 156 1.32 5.97 -5.55
N HIS A 157 0.16 5.99 -6.23
CA HIS A 157 -0.87 7.00 -6.02
C HIS A 157 -1.37 6.95 -4.55
N PRO A 158 -1.43 8.09 -3.83
CA PRO A 158 -1.76 8.12 -2.41
C PRO A 158 -3.08 7.42 -2.03
N GLU A 159 -4.13 7.53 -2.83
CA GLU A 159 -5.40 6.84 -2.55
C GLU A 159 -5.24 5.31 -2.55
N ARG A 160 -4.55 4.79 -3.56
CA ARG A 160 -4.29 3.36 -3.69
C ARG A 160 -3.44 2.85 -2.53
N VAL A 161 -2.34 3.54 -2.24
CA VAL A 161 -1.44 3.16 -1.14
C VAL A 161 -2.16 3.22 0.20
N SER A 162 -2.97 4.25 0.43
CA SER A 162 -3.78 4.41 1.64
C SER A 162 -4.74 3.23 1.84
N LYS A 163 -5.38 2.73 0.78
CA LYS A 163 -6.26 1.55 0.85
C LYS A 163 -5.51 0.35 1.44
N TYR A 164 -4.34 0.01 0.88
CA TYR A 164 -3.60 -1.17 1.33
C TYR A 164 -2.96 -0.99 2.70
N LEU A 165 -2.48 0.20 3.05
CA LEU A 165 -1.95 0.45 4.40
C LEU A 165 -3.03 0.30 5.46
N ASN A 166 -4.24 0.79 5.19
CA ASN A 166 -5.38 0.61 6.11
C ASN A 166 -5.74 -0.87 6.27
N MET A 167 -5.76 -1.64 5.17
CA MET A 167 -6.01 -3.08 5.21
C MET A 167 -4.92 -3.84 5.98
N ALA A 168 -3.64 -3.57 5.68
CA ALA A 168 -2.51 -4.26 6.28
C ALA A 168 -2.42 -4.04 7.80
N ASN A 169 -2.86 -2.88 8.28
CA ASN A 169 -2.86 -2.55 9.71
C ASN A 169 -4.19 -2.86 10.41
N GLY A 170 -5.21 -3.36 9.68
CA GLY A 170 -6.56 -3.56 10.24
C GLY A 170 -7.20 -2.28 10.78
N ASP A 171 -6.73 -1.11 10.35
CA ASP A 171 -7.14 0.20 10.85
C ASP A 171 -7.57 1.10 9.69
N LYS A 172 -8.88 1.31 9.58
CA LYS A 172 -9.48 2.16 8.55
C LYS A 172 -9.04 3.62 8.62
N ASN A 173 -8.41 4.06 9.71
CA ASN A 173 -7.93 5.43 9.94
C ASN A 173 -6.40 5.51 9.99
N PHE A 174 -5.69 4.48 9.53
CA PHE A 174 -4.23 4.44 9.55
C PHE A 174 -3.60 5.45 8.57
N SER A 175 -4.19 5.59 7.39
CA SER A 175 -3.67 6.39 6.29
C SER A 175 -4.78 7.07 5.49
N ARG A 176 -4.46 8.22 4.88
CA ARG A 176 -5.31 8.98 3.96
C ARG A 176 -4.51 9.56 2.79
N SER A 177 -5.17 9.69 1.65
CA SER A 177 -4.77 10.64 0.60
C SER A 177 -5.24 12.04 1.03
N ALA A 178 -4.39 13.05 0.88
CA ALA A 178 -4.74 14.43 1.19
C ALA A 178 -4.09 15.39 0.19
N ILE A 179 -4.60 16.63 0.14
CA ILE A 179 -3.99 17.72 -0.62
C ILE A 179 -3.29 18.65 0.36
N MET A 180 -2.00 18.87 0.12
CA MET A 180 -1.17 19.76 0.94
C MET A 180 -0.64 20.89 0.06
N ASN A 181 -0.71 22.13 0.55
CA ASN A 181 -0.16 23.27 -0.17
C ASN A 181 1.34 23.41 0.12
N ILE A 182 2.17 23.10 -0.87
CA ILE A 182 3.62 23.07 -0.77
C ILE A 182 4.22 24.08 -1.74
N ASN A 183 4.97 25.05 -1.23
CA ASN A 183 5.55 26.15 -2.01
C ASN A 183 4.49 26.86 -2.88
N GLY A 184 3.27 27.01 -2.37
CA GLY A 184 2.15 27.63 -3.09
C GLY A 184 1.47 26.74 -4.13
N LYS A 185 1.79 25.44 -4.18
CA LYS A 185 1.15 24.48 -5.10
C LYS A 185 0.44 23.38 -4.33
N ASP A 186 -0.73 23.00 -4.80
CA ASP A 186 -1.45 21.87 -4.25
C ASP A 186 -0.80 20.56 -4.72
N VAL A 187 -0.44 19.71 -3.75
CA VAL A 187 0.25 18.44 -3.98
C VAL A 187 -0.54 17.34 -3.30
N THR A 188 -0.87 16.29 -4.05
CA THR A 188 -1.43 15.06 -3.48
C THR A 188 -0.36 14.34 -2.69
N VAL A 189 -0.60 14.15 -1.40
CA VAL A 189 0.31 13.51 -0.45
C VAL A 189 -0.36 12.32 0.21
N LEU A 190 0.46 11.38 0.69
CA LEU A 190 -0.01 10.30 1.55
C LEU A 190 0.29 10.67 3.00
N VAL A 191 -0.74 10.68 3.83
CA VAL A 191 -0.63 10.91 5.27
C VAL A 191 -0.88 9.58 5.98
N SER A 192 -0.01 9.19 6.91
CA SER A 192 -0.17 7.96 7.69
C SER A 192 0.21 8.17 9.14
N LYS A 193 -0.31 7.34 10.04
CA LYS A 193 0.15 7.28 11.44
C LYS A 193 1.64 6.93 11.48
N TYR A 194 2.37 7.60 12.34
CA TYR A 194 3.76 7.27 12.61
C TYR A 194 3.83 6.03 13.52
N ILE A 195 4.56 5.01 13.07
CA ILE A 195 4.94 3.88 13.91
C ILE A 195 6.45 3.96 14.12
N GLN A 196 6.88 4.00 15.38
CA GLN A 196 8.28 3.86 15.71
C GLN A 196 8.66 2.37 15.57
N GLY A 197 9.30 2.03 14.47
CA GLY A 197 9.89 0.72 14.25
C GLY A 197 11.24 0.57 14.97
N GLN A 198 11.70 -0.67 15.08
CA GLN A 198 13.05 -1.02 15.46
C GLN A 198 13.70 -1.74 14.28
N GLU A 199 14.91 -1.31 13.91
CA GLU A 199 15.73 -2.05 12.96
C GLU A 199 16.39 -3.22 13.68
N PHE A 200 16.36 -4.39 13.04
CA PHE A 200 17.09 -5.57 13.50
C PHE A 200 18.29 -5.75 12.57
N ASP A 201 19.47 -5.97 13.15
CA ASP A 201 20.62 -6.46 12.39
C ASP A 201 20.32 -7.92 12.02
N VAL A 202 20.25 -8.20 10.71
CA VAL A 202 19.98 -9.54 10.15
C VAL A 202 21.15 -9.97 9.28
#